data_AF-A0A351SFW3-F1
#
_entry.id   AF-A0A351SFW3-F1
#
_cell.length_a   1.000
_cell.length_b   1.000
_cell.length_c   1.000
_cell.angle_alpha   90.00
_cell.angle_beta   90.00
_cell.angle_gamma   90.00
#
_symmetry.space_group_name_H-M   'P 1'
#
loop_
_entity.id
_entity.type
_entity.pdbx_description
1 polymer ?
#
loop_
_entity_poly.entity_id
_entity_poly.type
_entity_poly.pdbx_seq_one_letter_code
_entity_poly.pdbx_strand_id
1 'polypeptide(L)'
;MNSSKLSREAALKIALAARILPGTTVAQLLEILHQRLEDTITEEALRTVTVTDLKASFASLDGEEDGEDIGIGLEALKEAVRVLWGDNPEDGLPALETFHADERQSIKVAVASNSGEQLNGHFGSCIRYLVYQLNTNELKLVDIRNALAADDSDDRNLFRANLIN
;
A
#
# COMPACT_ATOMS: atom_id res chain seq x y z
N MET A 1 33.65 -10.71 1.78
CA MET A 1 32.35 -11.40 1.73
C MET A 1 31.51 -10.84 2.86
N ASN A 2 30.78 -9.74 2.61
CA ASN A 2 30.00 -9.07 3.65
C ASN A 2 28.75 -9.90 3.93
N SER A 3 28.75 -10.54 5.09
CA SER A 3 27.57 -11.20 5.64
C SER A 3 26.63 -10.12 6.15
N SER A 4 25.83 -9.55 5.23
CA SER A 4 24.73 -8.65 5.60
C SER A 4 23.81 -9.41 6.54
N LYS A 5 23.63 -8.90 7.77
CA LYS A 5 22.72 -9.48 8.76
C LYS A 5 21.27 -9.27 8.31
N LEU A 6 20.80 -10.11 7.39
CA LEU A 6 19.44 -10.08 6.86
C LEU A 6 18.53 -10.96 7.73
N SER A 7 17.44 -10.40 8.26
CA SER A 7 16.43 -11.21 8.97
C SER A 7 15.65 -12.09 7.99
N ARG A 8 15.15 -13.25 8.43
CA ARG A 8 14.34 -14.15 7.59
C ARG A 8 13.09 -13.45 7.04
N GLU A 9 12.46 -12.62 7.86
CA GLU A 9 11.26 -11.86 7.48
C GLU A 9 11.58 -10.75 6.48
N ALA A 10 12.69 -10.02 6.67
CA ALA A 10 13.18 -9.05 5.69
C ALA A 10 13.51 -9.75 4.35
N ALA A 11 14.17 -10.90 4.37
CA ALA A 11 14.47 -11.67 3.16
C ALA A 11 13.21 -12.07 2.39
N LEU A 12 12.17 -12.51 3.10
CA LEU A 12 10.88 -12.88 2.49
C LEU A 12 10.21 -11.67 1.82
N LYS A 13 10.16 -10.52 2.52
CA LYS A 13 9.56 -9.28 1.99
C LYS A 13 10.29 -8.80 0.73
N ILE A 14 11.62 -8.83 0.73
CA ILE A 14 12.43 -8.45 -0.43
C ILE A 14 12.16 -9.40 -1.61
N ALA A 15 12.10 -10.72 -1.37
CA ALA A 15 11.82 -11.68 -2.42
C ALA A 15 10.42 -11.49 -3.05
N LEU A 16 9.41 -11.17 -2.25
CA LEU A 16 8.06 -10.89 -2.72
C LEU A 16 7.99 -9.57 -3.49
N ALA A 17 8.64 -8.51 -2.98
CA ALA A 17 8.69 -7.21 -3.63
C ALA A 17 9.39 -7.28 -5.01
N ALA A 18 10.49 -8.02 -5.12
CA ALA A 18 11.17 -8.23 -6.41
C ALA A 18 10.27 -8.92 -7.45
N ARG A 19 9.35 -9.80 -7.02
CA ARG A 19 8.43 -10.50 -7.93
C ARG A 19 7.37 -9.56 -8.55
N ILE A 20 7.05 -8.47 -7.85
CA ILE A 20 6.09 -7.45 -8.31
C ILE A 20 6.74 -6.53 -9.34
N LEU A 21 8.04 -6.26 -9.20
CA LEU A 21 8.77 -5.35 -10.07
C LEU A 21 9.13 -6.05 -11.40
N PRO A 22 8.56 -5.62 -12.54
CA PRO A 22 8.85 -6.24 -13.83
C PRO A 22 10.34 -6.11 -14.17
N GLY A 23 10.95 -7.20 -14.63
CA GLY A 23 12.37 -7.21 -15.03
C GLY A 23 13.38 -7.07 -13.89
N THR A 24 12.95 -6.96 -12.64
CA THR A 24 13.84 -6.81 -11.49
C THR A 24 14.08 -8.15 -10.79
N THR A 25 15.34 -8.52 -10.63
CA THR A 25 15.72 -9.71 -9.85
C THR A 25 15.84 -9.39 -8.35
N VAL A 26 15.73 -10.42 -7.50
CA VAL A 26 15.96 -10.28 -6.05
C VAL A 26 17.35 -9.71 -5.76
N ALA A 27 18.37 -10.10 -6.53
CA ALA A 27 19.74 -9.61 -6.37
C ALA A 27 19.85 -8.11 -6.65
N GLN A 28 19.25 -7.64 -7.75
CA GLN A 28 19.22 -6.22 -8.11
C GLN A 28 18.48 -5.40 -7.04
N LEU A 29 17.30 -5.86 -6.59
CA LEU A 29 16.57 -5.16 -5.54
C LEU A 29 17.37 -5.12 -4.23
N LEU A 30 18.08 -6.20 -3.89
CA LEU A 30 18.91 -6.26 -2.70
C LEU A 30 20.12 -5.31 -2.78
N GLU A 31 20.72 -5.13 -3.96
CA GLU A 31 21.77 -4.12 -4.19
C GLU A 31 21.24 -2.70 -4.02
N ILE A 32 20.07 -2.38 -4.58
CA ILE A 32 19.39 -1.09 -4.41
C ILE A 32 19.14 -0.80 -2.93
N LEU A 33 18.61 -1.80 -2.21
CA LEU A 33 18.34 -1.66 -0.78
C LEU A 33 19.63 -1.49 0.03
N HIS A 34 20.74 -2.13 -0.33
CA HIS A 34 22.05 -1.92 0.31
C HIS A 34 22.65 -0.54 0.03
N GLN A 35 22.37 0.06 -1.13
CA GLN A 35 22.83 1.42 -1.41
C GLN A 35 22.06 2.44 -0.57
N ARG A 36 20.79 2.15 -0.25
CA ARG A 36 19.93 3.06 0.51
C ARG A 36 19.99 2.86 2.02
N LEU A 37 20.04 1.60 2.47
CA LEU A 37 20.01 1.18 3.86
C LEU A 37 21.43 0.77 4.29
N GLU A 38 21.84 1.18 5.50
CA GLU A 38 23.17 0.86 6.06
C GLU A 38 23.33 -0.64 6.38
N ASP A 39 24.42 -1.01 7.08
CA ASP A 39 25.00 -2.36 7.29
C ASP A 39 24.04 -3.52 7.67
N THR A 40 22.78 -3.28 8.03
CA THR A 40 21.81 -4.34 8.40
C THR A 40 20.42 -4.03 7.84
N ILE A 41 19.93 -4.90 6.95
CA ILE A 41 18.56 -4.83 6.44
C ILE A 41 17.61 -5.52 7.42
N THR A 42 16.95 -4.70 8.23
CA THR A 42 15.87 -5.11 9.14
C THR A 42 14.50 -4.72 8.56
N GLU A 43 13.42 -5.25 9.14
CA GLU A 43 12.07 -4.84 8.75
C GLU A 43 11.76 -3.38 9.06
N GLU A 44 12.30 -2.86 10.16
CA GLU A 44 12.21 -1.44 10.51
C GLU A 44 12.89 -0.57 9.45
N ALA A 45 14.06 -1.00 8.96
CA ALA A 45 14.75 -0.32 7.87
C ALA A 45 13.94 -0.38 6.56
N LEU A 46 13.35 -1.53 6.23
CA LEU A 46 12.47 -1.67 5.06
C LEU A 46 11.25 -0.74 5.12
N ARG A 47 10.69 -0.48 6.32
CA ARG A 47 9.56 0.46 6.53
C ARG A 47 9.90 1.91 6.17
N THR A 48 11.18 2.26 6.03
CA THR A 48 11.61 3.62 5.66
C THR A 48 11.77 3.83 4.16
N VAL A 49 11.74 2.75 3.36
CA VAL A 49 11.93 2.81 1.91
C VAL A 49 10.69 3.41 1.25
N THR A 50 10.88 4.38 0.37
CA THR A 50 9.80 5.04 -0.39
C THR A 50 9.85 4.69 -1.88
N VAL A 51 8.76 5.01 -2.59
CA VAL A 51 8.71 4.91 -4.06
C VAL A 51 9.79 5.77 -4.70
N THR A 52 10.07 6.95 -4.15
CA THR A 52 11.09 7.86 -4.65
C THR A 52 12.49 7.27 -4.52
N ASP A 53 12.79 6.59 -3.40
CA ASP A 53 14.08 5.91 -3.22
C ASP A 53 14.29 4.86 -4.30
N LEU A 54 13.28 4.00 -4.54
CA LEU A 54 13.37 2.98 -5.58
C LEU A 54 13.53 3.61 -6.97
N LYS A 55 12.75 4.63 -7.30
CA LYS A 55 12.84 5.33 -8.59
C LYS A 55 14.25 5.87 -8.86
N ALA A 56 14.81 6.58 -7.89
CA ALA A 56 16.14 7.19 -8.02
C ALA A 56 17.24 6.12 -8.20
N SER A 57 17.14 5.01 -7.47
CA SER A 57 18.10 3.91 -7.59
C SER A 57 17.99 3.16 -8.92
N PHE A 58 16.78 2.92 -9.44
CA PHE A 58 16.61 2.28 -10.76
C PHE A 58 17.11 3.19 -11.89
N ALA A 59 16.81 4.49 -11.85
CA ALA A 59 17.32 5.45 -12.84
C ALA A 59 18.86 5.50 -12.85
N SER A 60 19.47 5.41 -11.66
CA SER A 60 20.93 5.38 -11.52
C SER A 60 21.58 4.08 -12.05
N LEU A 61 20.84 2.97 -12.10
CA LEU A 61 21.33 1.68 -12.61
C LEU A 61 21.24 1.58 -14.13
N ASP A 62 20.21 2.17 -14.73
CA ASP A 62 20.00 2.15 -16.19
C ASP A 62 20.76 3.25 -16.94
N GLY A 63 21.41 4.17 -16.21
CA GLY A 63 22.30 5.20 -16.78
C GLY A 63 21.59 6.38 -17.43
N GLU A 64 20.28 6.53 -17.20
CA GLU A 64 19.48 7.67 -17.66
C GLU A 64 19.24 8.66 -16.51
N GLU A 65 19.82 9.86 -16.62
CA GLU A 65 19.72 10.93 -15.61
C GLU A 65 18.36 11.65 -15.63
N ASP A 66 17.60 11.56 -16.73
CA ASP A 66 16.28 12.17 -16.92
C ASP A 66 15.18 11.08 -16.86
N GLY A 67 15.06 10.43 -15.70
CA GLY A 67 14.17 9.27 -15.46
C GLY A 67 12.68 9.61 -15.41
N GLU A 68 12.07 9.97 -16.54
CA GLU A 68 10.61 9.98 -16.66
C GLU A 68 10.01 8.59 -16.89
N ASP A 69 10.78 7.62 -17.40
CA ASP A 69 10.26 6.27 -17.67
C ASP A 69 11.31 5.15 -17.49
N ILE A 70 11.58 4.76 -16.24
CA ILE A 70 12.45 3.63 -15.85
C ILE A 70 11.93 2.24 -16.31
N GLY A 71 10.90 2.18 -17.16
CA GLY A 71 10.24 0.94 -17.61
C GLY A 71 9.51 0.17 -16.50
N ILE A 72 9.73 0.52 -15.23
CA ILE A 72 9.04 0.00 -14.06
C ILE A 72 7.86 0.92 -13.78
N GLY A 73 6.65 0.43 -14.06
CA GLY A 73 5.42 1.18 -13.83
C GLY A 73 5.28 1.67 -12.39
N LEU A 74 4.79 2.90 -12.22
CA LEU A 74 4.60 3.55 -10.90
C LEU A 74 3.78 2.68 -9.92
N GLU A 75 2.79 1.95 -10.44
CA GLU A 75 1.96 1.07 -9.61
C GLU A 75 2.75 -0.13 -9.06
N ALA A 76 3.60 -0.75 -9.88
CA ALA A 76 4.47 -1.84 -9.43
C ALA A 76 5.44 -1.36 -8.33
N LEU A 77 5.96 -0.14 -8.43
CA LEU A 77 6.80 0.47 -7.39
C LEU A 77 6.03 0.68 -6.08
N LYS A 78 4.81 1.21 -6.13
CA LYS A 78 3.97 1.40 -4.93
C LYS A 78 3.65 0.08 -4.26
N GLU A 79 3.31 -0.94 -5.05
CA GLU A 79 2.98 -2.26 -4.53
C GLU A 79 4.21 -2.94 -3.91
N ALA A 80 5.37 -2.87 -4.57
CA ALA A 80 6.63 -3.37 -4.02
C ALA A 80 6.98 -2.71 -2.68
N VAL A 81 6.83 -1.38 -2.57
CA VAL A 81 7.06 -0.64 -1.31
C VAL A 81 6.12 -1.10 -0.20
N ARG A 82 4.83 -1.31 -0.48
CA ARG A 82 3.87 -1.86 0.51
C ARG A 82 4.29 -3.23 1.02
N VAL A 83 4.78 -4.10 0.13
CA VAL A 83 5.30 -5.41 0.50
C VAL A 83 6.56 -5.29 1.37
N LEU A 84 7.47 -4.36 1.05
CA LEU A 84 8.66 -4.10 1.88
C LEU A 84 8.28 -3.63 3.28
N TRP A 85 7.24 -2.80 3.42
CA TRP A 85 6.73 -2.37 4.73
C TRP A 85 6.12 -3.52 5.53
N GLY A 86 5.78 -4.63 4.87
CA GLY A 86 5.06 -5.75 5.49
C GLY A 86 3.64 -5.39 5.85
N ASP A 87 3.07 -4.38 5.19
CA ASP A 87 1.67 -4.01 5.37
C ASP A 87 0.83 -4.95 4.53
N ASN A 88 0.25 -5.97 5.17
CA ASN A 88 -0.82 -6.73 4.54
C ASN A 88 -2.09 -5.88 4.61
N PRO A 89 -2.70 -5.51 3.47
CA PRO A 89 -3.93 -4.74 3.46
C PRO A 89 -5.06 -5.38 4.28
N GLU A 90 -5.08 -6.71 4.42
CA GLU A 90 -6.11 -7.45 5.14
C GLU A 90 -5.88 -7.52 6.66
N ASP A 91 -4.69 -7.15 7.15
CA ASP A 91 -4.37 -7.28 8.57
C ASP A 91 -5.02 -6.18 9.41
N GLY A 92 -5.55 -6.58 10.57
CA GLY A 92 -6.11 -5.67 11.56
C GLY A 92 -7.43 -5.02 11.14
N LEU A 93 -8.13 -5.58 10.16
CA LEU A 93 -9.45 -5.09 9.78
C LEU A 93 -10.47 -5.36 10.89
N PRO A 94 -11.26 -4.35 11.30
CA PRO A 94 -12.35 -4.52 12.25
C PRO A 94 -13.44 -5.42 11.67
N ALA A 95 -14.16 -6.13 12.56
CA ALA A 95 -15.29 -6.95 12.15
C ALA A 95 -16.48 -6.07 11.77
N LEU A 96 -17.23 -6.51 10.76
CA LEU A 96 -18.51 -5.89 10.42
C LEU A 96 -19.52 -6.08 11.55
N GLU A 97 -20.30 -5.05 11.81
CA GLU A 97 -21.34 -5.02 12.82
C GLU A 97 -22.69 -4.70 12.19
N THR A 98 -23.75 -5.27 12.78
CA THR A 98 -25.12 -4.97 12.36
C THR A 98 -25.60 -3.68 13.01
N PHE A 99 -26.12 -2.76 12.21
CA PHE A 99 -26.81 -1.56 12.68
C PHE A 99 -28.32 -1.83 12.75
N HIS A 100 -28.92 -1.67 13.94
CA HIS A 100 -30.31 -2.08 14.17
C HIS A 100 -31.32 -0.93 14.19
N ALA A 101 -30.88 0.33 14.30
CA ALA A 101 -31.77 1.48 14.35
C ALA A 101 -32.34 1.87 12.97
N ASP A 102 -33.36 2.75 13.00
CA ASP A 102 -34.00 3.30 11.80
C ASP A 102 -32.98 4.07 10.95
N GLU A 103 -32.85 3.66 9.69
CA GLU A 103 -31.96 4.28 8.71
C GLU A 103 -32.20 5.79 8.57
N ARG A 104 -33.45 6.25 8.74
CA ARG A 104 -33.82 7.67 8.63
C ARG A 104 -33.23 8.55 9.73
N GLN A 105 -32.78 7.96 10.83
CA GLN A 105 -32.16 8.67 11.95
C GLN A 105 -30.65 8.47 12.00
N SER A 106 -30.07 7.96 10.90
CA SER A 106 -28.64 7.66 10.81
C SER A 106 -28.02 8.28 9.57
N ILE A 107 -26.70 8.44 9.60
CA ILE A 107 -25.90 8.79 8.44
C ILE A 107 -24.89 7.68 8.17
N LYS A 108 -24.44 7.58 6.91
CA LYS A 108 -23.29 6.75 6.52
C LYS A 108 -22.09 7.64 6.25
N VAL A 109 -20.93 7.23 6.74
CA VAL A 109 -19.65 7.93 6.56
C VAL A 109 -18.63 6.92 6.05
N ALA A 110 -18.04 7.22 4.89
CA ALA A 110 -16.96 6.45 4.33
C ALA A 110 -15.60 7.05 4.72
N VAL A 111 -14.72 6.22 5.27
CA VAL A 111 -13.38 6.60 5.74
C VAL A 111 -12.34 5.93 4.86
N ALA A 112 -11.50 6.73 4.18
CA ALA A 112 -10.43 6.21 3.34
C ALA A 112 -9.31 5.59 4.21
N SER A 113 -9.01 4.32 3.98
CA SER A 113 -8.03 3.57 4.77
C SER A 113 -7.11 2.73 3.88
N ASN A 114 -5.86 2.58 4.34
CA ASN A 114 -4.85 1.72 3.75
C ASN A 114 -4.48 0.56 4.68
N SER A 115 -4.67 0.67 5.99
CA SER A 115 -4.36 -0.40 6.94
C SER A 115 -5.30 -0.38 8.15
N GLY A 116 -5.74 -1.58 8.55
CA GLY A 116 -6.65 -1.79 9.68
C GLY A 116 -7.81 -0.81 9.76
N GLU A 117 -8.02 -0.24 10.95
CA GLU A 117 -9.03 0.79 11.25
C GLU A 117 -8.42 2.20 11.35
N GLN A 118 -7.65 2.61 10.34
CA GLN A 118 -6.94 3.92 10.35
C GLN A 118 -7.44 4.85 9.25
N LEU A 119 -7.59 6.14 9.57
CA LEU A 119 -7.77 7.22 8.58
C LEU A 119 -6.40 7.64 8.02
N ASN A 120 -5.85 6.80 7.14
CA ASN A 120 -4.54 7.01 6.51
C ASN A 120 -4.58 6.83 4.98
N GLY A 121 -5.78 6.73 4.41
CA GLY A 121 -5.99 6.70 2.97
C GLY A 121 -6.25 8.08 2.40
N HIS A 122 -5.66 8.39 1.23
CA HIS A 122 -6.11 9.50 0.40
C HIS A 122 -7.26 9.03 -0.49
N PHE A 123 -8.32 9.82 -0.63
CA PHE A 123 -9.52 9.41 -1.39
C PHE A 123 -9.19 8.83 -2.77
N GLY A 124 -8.33 9.50 -3.56
CA GLY A 124 -8.00 9.10 -4.93
C GLY A 124 -7.07 7.88 -5.06
N SER A 125 -6.56 7.33 -3.95
CA SER A 125 -5.55 6.26 -4.01
C SER A 125 -5.59 5.30 -2.82
N CYS A 126 -6.64 5.34 -2.00
CA CYS A 126 -6.78 4.42 -0.88
C CYS A 126 -7.07 3.00 -1.37
N ILE A 127 -6.74 2.03 -0.52
CA ILE A 127 -7.01 0.61 -0.78
C ILE A 127 -8.48 0.29 -0.55
N ARG A 128 -9.12 0.94 0.44
CA ARG A 128 -10.52 0.70 0.80
C ARG A 128 -11.19 1.93 1.41
N TYR A 129 -12.52 1.84 1.50
CA TYR A 129 -13.35 2.69 2.34
C TYR A 129 -13.97 1.85 3.45
N LEU A 130 -13.76 2.25 4.70
CA LEU A 130 -14.48 1.73 5.86
C LEU A 130 -15.80 2.51 5.97
N VAL A 131 -16.93 1.84 5.84
CA VAL A 131 -18.24 2.49 5.86
C VAL A 131 -18.87 2.31 7.22
N TYR A 132 -18.98 3.42 7.94
CA TYR A 132 -19.64 3.47 9.23
C TYR A 132 -21.06 3.97 9.07
N GLN A 133 -21.97 3.36 9.82
CA GLN A 133 -23.29 3.90 10.06
C GLN A 133 -23.39 4.38 11.50
N LEU A 134 -23.91 5.58 11.68
CA LEU A 134 -23.99 6.20 12.99
C LEU A 134 -25.22 7.07 13.16
N ASN A 135 -25.66 7.17 14.42
CA ASN A 135 -26.60 8.16 14.91
C ASN A 135 -26.02 8.81 16.18
N THR A 136 -26.86 9.45 17.00
CA THR A 136 -26.38 10.10 18.24
C THR A 136 -25.92 9.13 19.33
N ASN A 137 -26.24 7.84 19.21
CA ASN A 137 -26.10 6.84 20.28
C ASN A 137 -25.17 5.68 19.92
N GLU A 138 -25.02 5.36 18.64
CA GLU A 138 -24.22 4.23 18.15
C GLU A 138 -23.41 4.60 16.90
N LEU A 139 -22.24 3.96 16.78
CA LEU A 139 -21.33 3.98 15.65
C LEU A 139 -20.97 2.53 15.34
N LYS A 140 -21.23 2.06 14.12
CA LYS A 140 -21.00 0.69 13.69
C LYS A 140 -20.35 0.66 12.33
N LEU A 141 -19.31 -0.17 12.17
CA LEU A 141 -18.77 -0.47 10.86
C LEU A 141 -19.71 -1.44 10.14
N VAL A 142 -20.38 -0.98 9.10
CA VAL A 142 -21.40 -1.78 8.39
C VAL A 142 -20.89 -2.37 7.09
N ASP A 143 -19.80 -1.84 6.53
CA ASP A 143 -19.24 -2.32 5.26
C ASP A 143 -17.75 -1.97 5.10
N ILE A 144 -17.02 -2.75 4.30
CA ILE A 144 -15.64 -2.49 3.89
C ILE A 144 -15.56 -2.63 2.37
N ARG A 145 -15.33 -1.52 1.68
CA ARG A 145 -15.42 -1.45 0.21
C ARG A 145 -14.04 -1.30 -0.41
N ASN A 146 -13.63 -2.29 -1.21
CA ASN A 146 -12.32 -2.30 -1.89
C ASN A 146 -12.30 -1.29 -3.04
N ALA A 147 -11.24 -0.47 -3.09
CA ALA A 147 -11.07 0.60 -4.07
C ALA A 147 -9.89 0.36 -5.05
N LEU A 148 -9.21 -0.78 -4.98
CA LEU A 148 -8.11 -1.13 -5.90
C LEU A 148 -8.60 -1.32 -7.33
N ALA A 149 -9.81 -1.86 -7.52
CA ALA A 149 -10.42 -2.03 -8.85
C ALA A 149 -10.71 -0.69 -9.56
N ALA A 150 -10.57 0.44 -8.88
CA ALA A 150 -10.67 1.76 -9.52
C ALA A 150 -9.56 1.97 -10.56
N ASP A 151 -8.38 1.38 -10.37
CA ASP A 151 -7.23 1.62 -11.25
C ASP A 151 -7.42 1.01 -12.65
N ASP A 152 -8.27 -0.01 -12.74
CA ASP A 152 -8.70 -0.69 -13.97
C ASP A 152 -9.93 -0.04 -14.64
N SER A 153 -10.47 1.05 -14.07
CA SER A 153 -11.66 1.73 -14.57
C SER A 153 -11.32 2.94 -15.46
N ASP A 154 -12.18 3.21 -16.45
CA ASP A 154 -12.05 4.38 -17.35
C ASP A 154 -12.08 5.71 -16.59
N ASP A 155 -12.92 5.81 -15.55
CA ASP A 155 -12.99 6.96 -14.64
C ASP A 155 -12.85 6.51 -13.19
N ARG A 156 -11.61 6.61 -12.70
CA ARG A 156 -11.22 6.23 -11.34
C ARG A 156 -11.98 6.99 -10.26
N ASN A 157 -12.25 8.27 -10.49
CA ASN A 157 -12.90 9.12 -9.50
C ASN A 157 -14.39 8.81 -9.42
N LEU A 158 -15.05 8.58 -10.57
CA LEU A 158 -16.44 8.16 -10.61
C LEU A 158 -16.61 6.77 -9.99
N PHE A 159 -15.72 5.82 -10.29
CA PHE A 159 -15.74 4.50 -9.66
C PHE A 159 -15.66 4.60 -8.14
N ARG A 160 -14.69 5.37 -7.62
CA ARG A 160 -14.50 5.60 -6.19
C ARG A 160 -15.68 6.33 -5.54
N ALA A 161 -16.29 7.30 -6.23
CA ALA A 161 -17.49 7.98 -5.75
C ALA A 161 -18.68 7.01 -5.64
N ASN A 162 -18.87 6.13 -6.64
CA ASN A 162 -19.93 5.13 -6.62
C ASN A 162 -19.73 4.09 -5.50
N LEU A 163 -18.50 3.82 -5.09
CA LEU A 163 -18.22 2.99 -3.93
C LEU A 163 -18.71 3.60 -2.62
N ILE A 164 -18.98 4.90 -2.52
CA ILE A 164 -19.35 5.54 -1.24
C ILE A 164 -20.68 6.30 -1.30
N ASN A 165 -21.40 6.17 -2.42
CA ASN A 165 -22.73 6.72 -2.62
C ASN A 165 -23.82 5.80 -2.04
#